data_AF-A0A2N9FJG3-F1
#
_entry.id   AF-A0A2N9FJG3-F1
#
_cell.length_a   1.000
_cell.length_b   1.000
_cell.length_c   1.000
_cell.angle_alpha   90.00
_cell.angle_beta   90.00
_cell.angle_gamma   90.00
#
_symmetry.space_group_name_H-M   'P 1'
#
loop_
_entity.id
_entity.type
_entity.pdbx_description
1 polymer ?
#
loop_
_entity_poly.entity_id
_entity_poly.type
_entity_poly.pdbx_seq_one_letter_code
_entity_poly.pdbx_strand_id
1 'polypeptide(L)'
;MAEATETINAIANGTIKGSLILEKVIGPLSTSHLELQNTNPNDNPSVTFNYFKEPKDLKRCVKGMSTVIDVINSCAFSKFRYINMTVQALTKLMLSLPVNMRPRHANATISLKQFCVDTVVIIWHYHGGCQVGKVVDRDYKVVGVDAVRVIDGSTFLCSPGTNPQATVMMLGRYMGEKILRERYSHERK
;
A
#
# COMPACT_ATOMS: atom_id res chain seq x y z
N MET A 1 -18.61 -30.72 15.54
CA MET A 1 -19.27 -29.54 16.15
C MET A 1 -18.44 -28.94 17.28
N ALA A 2 -17.87 -29.72 18.20
CA ALA A 2 -17.02 -29.23 19.30
C ALA A 2 -15.82 -28.36 18.86
N GLU A 3 -15.11 -28.74 17.79
CA GLU A 3 -13.90 -28.05 17.31
C GLU A 3 -14.20 -26.67 16.66
N ALA A 4 -15.38 -26.52 16.05
CA ALA A 4 -15.85 -25.24 15.53
C ALA A 4 -16.22 -24.27 16.67
N THR A 5 -16.79 -24.80 17.75
CA THR A 5 -17.11 -24.06 18.98
C THR A 5 -15.84 -23.61 19.71
N GLU A 6 -14.80 -24.45 19.77
CA GLU A 6 -13.48 -24.07 20.31
C GLU A 6 -12.82 -22.96 19.51
N THR A 7 -12.91 -23.02 18.17
CA THR A 7 -12.35 -21.97 17.31
C THR A 7 -13.04 -20.62 17.53
N ILE A 8 -14.37 -20.62 17.68
CA ILE A 8 -15.16 -19.41 17.98
C ILE A 8 -14.84 -18.88 19.39
N ASN A 9 -14.69 -19.77 20.38
CA ASN A 9 -14.31 -19.38 21.73
C ASN A 9 -12.87 -18.85 21.82
N ALA A 10 -11.94 -19.37 21.01
CA ALA A 10 -10.57 -18.85 20.91
C ALA A 10 -10.52 -17.46 20.25
N ILE A 11 -11.40 -17.19 19.28
CA ILE A 11 -11.61 -15.86 18.70
C ILE A 11 -12.14 -14.89 19.76
N ALA A 12 -13.13 -15.32 20.55
CA ALA A 12 -13.72 -14.50 21.62
C ALA A 12 -12.78 -14.26 22.81
N ASN A 13 -11.91 -15.22 23.15
CA ASN A 13 -10.97 -15.16 24.26
C ASN A 13 -9.59 -14.56 23.88
N GLY A 14 -9.47 -13.92 22.71
CA GLY A 14 -8.30 -13.11 22.34
C GLY A 14 -6.98 -13.86 22.15
N THR A 15 -6.98 -15.19 22.05
CA THR A 15 -5.76 -16.00 21.94
C THR A 15 -5.69 -16.75 20.61
N ILE A 16 -5.98 -16.07 19.50
CA ILE A 16 -5.72 -16.63 18.16
C ILE A 16 -4.21 -16.55 17.91
N LYS A 17 -3.55 -17.71 17.80
CA LYS A 17 -2.20 -17.79 17.23
C LYS A 17 -2.34 -17.69 15.71
N GLY A 18 -2.39 -16.46 15.21
CA GLY A 18 -2.60 -16.16 13.80
C GLY A 18 -1.40 -15.45 13.17
N SER A 19 -1.28 -15.60 11.85
CA SER A 19 -0.34 -14.85 11.02
C SER A 19 -1.13 -14.09 9.94
N LEU A 20 -0.57 -12.97 9.48
CA LEU A 20 -1.15 -12.16 8.42
C LEU A 20 -0.40 -12.37 7.11
N ILE A 21 -1.13 -12.60 6.02
CA ILE A 21 -0.59 -12.52 4.65
C ILE A 21 -1.01 -11.16 4.09
N LEU A 22 -0.04 -10.33 3.73
CA LEU A 22 -0.27 -9.02 3.12
C LEU A 22 -0.10 -9.11 1.60
N GLU A 23 -1.11 -8.67 0.86
CA GLU A 23 -1.08 -8.52 -0.58
C GLU A 23 -1.01 -7.03 -0.94
N LYS A 24 -0.01 -6.64 -1.73
CA LYS A 24 0.15 -5.29 -2.25
C LYS A 24 -0.17 -5.29 -3.75
N VAL A 25 -1.18 -4.52 -4.14
CA VAL A 25 -1.44 -4.23 -5.56
C VAL A 25 -0.27 -3.41 -6.13
N ILE A 26 0.39 -3.96 -7.15
CA ILE A 26 1.50 -3.29 -7.84
C ILE A 26 1.01 -2.08 -8.64
N GLY A 27 1.73 -0.95 -8.49
CA GLY A 27 1.60 0.25 -9.33
C GLY A 27 0.15 0.60 -9.65
N PRO A 28 -0.65 0.99 -8.64
CA PRO A 28 -2.06 1.25 -8.86
C PRO A 28 -2.22 2.33 -9.93
N LEU A 29 -3.23 2.15 -10.78
CA LEU A 29 -3.60 3.13 -11.79
C LEU A 29 -4.48 4.23 -11.20
N SER A 30 -5.24 3.91 -10.15
CA SER A 30 -6.02 4.86 -9.38
C SER A 30 -5.10 5.91 -8.77
N THR A 31 -5.38 7.18 -9.06
CA THR A 31 -4.60 8.32 -8.55
C THR A 31 -5.28 8.99 -7.37
N SER A 32 -4.46 9.57 -6.50
CA SER A 32 -4.89 10.30 -5.32
C SER A 32 -4.98 11.81 -5.57
N HIS A 33 -5.59 12.51 -4.61
CA HIS A 33 -5.55 13.96 -4.51
C HIS A 33 -5.14 14.36 -3.09
N LEU A 34 -4.29 15.37 -2.99
CA LEU A 34 -3.85 15.97 -1.73
C LEU A 34 -4.02 17.48 -1.84
N GLU A 35 -4.61 18.09 -0.83
CA GLU A 35 -4.82 19.54 -0.75
C GLU A 35 -4.58 20.04 0.68
N LEU A 36 -4.06 21.27 0.79
CA LEU A 36 -3.97 21.95 2.07
C LEU A 36 -5.37 22.41 2.50
N GLN A 37 -5.71 22.20 3.77
CA GLN A 37 -6.99 22.67 4.31
C GLN A 37 -6.90 24.13 4.80
N ASN A 38 -5.71 24.56 5.17
CA ASN A 38 -5.41 25.89 5.67
C ASN A 38 -3.91 26.19 5.49
N THR A 39 -3.44 27.32 6.00
CA THR A 39 -2.04 27.75 5.92
C THR A 39 -1.18 27.36 7.13
N ASN A 40 -1.75 26.70 8.15
CA ASN A 40 -1.01 26.24 9.32
C ASN A 40 -0.23 24.97 8.98
N PRO A 41 1.11 24.98 9.01
CA PRO A 41 1.92 23.83 8.60
C PRO A 41 1.86 22.64 9.58
N ASN A 42 1.28 22.83 10.77
CA ASN A 42 1.10 21.75 11.75
C ASN A 42 -0.18 20.93 11.51
N ASP A 43 -1.09 21.44 10.69
CA ASP A 43 -2.35 20.75 10.38
C ASP A 43 -2.14 19.79 9.20
N ASN A 44 -2.74 18.59 9.29
CA ASN A 44 -2.62 17.61 8.23
C ASN A 44 -3.37 18.07 6.97
N PRO A 45 -2.82 17.81 5.76
CA PRO A 45 -3.56 18.04 4.53
C PRO A 45 -4.73 17.06 4.41
N SER A 46 -5.71 17.42 3.58
CA SER A 46 -6.73 16.50 3.11
C SER A 46 -6.12 15.55 2.08
N VAL A 47 -6.38 14.25 2.19
CA VAL A 47 -5.89 13.24 1.24
C VAL A 47 -7.00 12.27 0.86
N THR A 48 -7.18 12.06 -0.44
CA THR A 48 -8.06 11.04 -1.00
C THR A 48 -7.27 10.11 -1.91
N PHE A 49 -7.19 8.82 -1.59
CA PHE A 49 -6.43 7.85 -2.39
C PHE A 49 -7.21 7.25 -3.56
N ASN A 50 -8.54 7.33 -3.54
CA ASN A 50 -9.41 6.78 -4.58
C ASN A 50 -9.14 5.29 -4.88
N TYR A 51 -8.86 4.49 -3.85
CA TYR A 51 -8.57 3.05 -4.01
C TYR A 51 -9.63 2.36 -4.87
N PHE A 52 -9.18 1.67 -5.92
CA PHE A 52 -10.00 0.95 -6.89
C PHE A 52 -10.93 1.80 -7.75
N LYS A 53 -10.69 3.11 -7.86
CA LYS A 53 -11.36 3.96 -8.87
C LYS A 53 -11.12 3.43 -10.28
N GLU A 54 -9.89 2.98 -10.56
CA GLU A 54 -9.57 2.26 -11.80
C GLU A 54 -9.93 0.78 -11.66
N PRO A 55 -10.84 0.23 -12.49
CA PRO A 55 -11.32 -1.15 -12.34
C PRO A 55 -10.21 -2.20 -12.46
N LYS A 56 -9.10 -1.87 -13.15
CA LYS A 56 -7.95 -2.78 -13.31
C LYS A 56 -7.22 -3.03 -11.99
N ASP A 57 -7.20 -2.07 -11.07
CA ASP A 57 -6.59 -2.27 -9.75
C ASP A 57 -7.39 -3.27 -8.92
N LEU A 58 -8.72 -3.20 -9.00
CA LEU A 58 -9.60 -4.15 -8.31
C LEU A 58 -9.44 -5.56 -8.88
N LYS A 59 -9.36 -5.69 -10.21
CA LYS A 59 -9.07 -6.97 -10.86
C LYS A 59 -7.74 -7.56 -10.41
N ARG A 60 -6.71 -6.73 -10.20
CA ARG A 60 -5.41 -7.16 -9.66
C ARG A 60 -5.52 -7.67 -8.23
N CYS A 61 -6.20 -6.93 -7.35
CA CYS A 61 -6.45 -7.39 -5.98
C CYS A 61 -7.18 -8.75 -5.95
N VAL A 62 -8.25 -8.90 -6.75
CA VAL A 62 -9.00 -10.17 -6.82
C VAL A 62 -8.09 -11.32 -7.27
N LYS A 63 -7.23 -11.09 -8.28
CA LYS A 63 -6.26 -12.08 -8.74
C LYS A 63 -5.25 -12.42 -7.64
N GLY A 64 -4.71 -11.41 -6.94
CA GLY A 64 -3.79 -11.58 -5.82
C GLY A 64 -4.41 -12.39 -4.68
N MET A 65 -5.64 -12.06 -4.28
CA MET A 65 -6.40 -12.81 -3.27
C MET A 65 -6.67 -14.25 -3.69
N SER A 66 -6.97 -14.51 -4.97
CA SER A 66 -7.07 -15.89 -5.47
C SER A 66 -5.75 -16.66 -5.28
N THR A 67 -4.62 -16.03 -5.59
CA THR A 67 -3.30 -16.64 -5.36
C THR A 67 -3.02 -16.88 -3.88
N VAL A 68 -3.39 -15.95 -3.00
CA VAL A 68 -3.27 -16.15 -1.54
C VAL A 68 -4.10 -17.36 -1.08
N ILE A 69 -5.31 -17.52 -1.61
CA ILE A 69 -6.17 -18.67 -1.31
C ILE A 69 -5.52 -19.98 -1.78
N ASP A 70 -4.95 -20.00 -2.98
CA ASP A 70 -4.24 -21.18 -3.50
C ASP A 70 -3.03 -21.54 -2.62
N VAL A 71 -2.28 -20.53 -2.14
CA VAL A 71 -1.17 -20.72 -1.19
C VAL A 71 -1.66 -21.33 0.12
N ILE A 72 -2.73 -20.79 0.71
CA ILE A 72 -3.31 -21.28 1.96
C ILE A 72 -3.78 -22.74 1.82
N ASN A 73 -4.34 -23.11 0.67
CA ASN A 73 -4.82 -24.46 0.40
C ASN A 73 -3.72 -25.46 0.01
N SER A 74 -2.50 -24.99 -0.23
CA SER A 74 -1.39 -25.85 -0.65
C SER A 74 -0.92 -26.80 0.45
N CYS A 75 -0.33 -27.93 0.05
CA CYS A 75 0.25 -28.90 0.99
C CYS A 75 1.34 -28.27 1.87
N ALA A 76 2.15 -27.36 1.32
CA ALA A 76 3.20 -26.66 2.05
C ALA A 76 2.63 -25.81 3.21
N PHE A 77 1.42 -25.27 3.05
CA PHE A 77 0.78 -24.43 4.07
C PHE A 77 -0.11 -25.22 5.05
N SER A 78 -0.27 -26.54 4.84
CA SER A 78 -1.13 -27.40 5.67
C SER A 78 -0.80 -27.38 7.16
N LYS A 79 0.48 -27.20 7.52
CA LYS A 79 0.94 -27.12 8.92
C LYS A 79 0.62 -25.79 9.61
N PHE A 80 0.25 -24.76 8.85
CA PHE A 80 -0.02 -23.42 9.35
C PHE A 80 -1.52 -23.07 9.34
N ARG A 81 -2.38 -24.01 8.94
CA ARG A 81 -3.84 -23.85 8.96
C ARG A 81 -4.46 -24.74 10.04
N TYR A 82 -5.52 -24.25 10.67
CA TYR A 82 -6.39 -25.09 11.47
C TYR A 82 -7.15 -26.05 10.55
N ILE A 83 -7.24 -27.33 10.91
CA ILE A 83 -7.77 -28.41 10.05
C ILE A 83 -9.19 -28.07 9.54
N ASN A 84 -10.02 -27.52 10.42
CA ASN A 84 -11.43 -27.18 10.14
C ASN A 84 -11.69 -25.73 9.75
N MET A 85 -10.64 -24.94 9.49
CA MET A 85 -10.82 -23.53 9.13
C MET A 85 -10.87 -23.35 7.62
N THR A 86 -12.06 -23.03 7.12
CA THR A 86 -12.29 -22.76 5.69
C THR A 86 -11.78 -21.37 5.30
N VAL A 87 -11.50 -21.18 4.01
CA VAL A 87 -11.19 -19.84 3.46
C VAL A 87 -12.29 -18.84 3.78
N GLN A 88 -13.57 -19.25 3.70
CA GLN A 88 -14.70 -18.38 4.04
C GLN A 88 -14.68 -17.96 5.53
N ALA A 89 -14.30 -18.86 6.44
CA ALA A 89 -14.13 -18.54 7.85
C ALA A 89 -12.99 -17.53 8.07
N LEU A 90 -11.86 -17.69 7.37
CA LEU A 90 -10.75 -16.73 7.39
C LEU A 90 -11.16 -15.34 6.86
N THR A 91 -11.87 -15.30 5.74
CA THR A 91 -12.42 -14.07 5.15
C THR A 91 -13.37 -13.38 6.13
N LYS A 92 -14.24 -14.14 6.79
CA LYS A 92 -15.16 -13.60 7.82
C LYS A 92 -14.41 -13.04 9.03
N LEU A 93 -13.37 -13.73 9.49
CA LEU A 93 -12.50 -13.25 10.56
C LEU A 93 -11.83 -11.93 10.15
N MET A 94 -11.24 -11.86 8.95
CA MET A 94 -10.61 -10.62 8.46
C MET A 94 -11.60 -9.45 8.35
N LEU A 95 -12.85 -9.70 7.93
CA LEU A 95 -13.89 -8.67 7.85
C LEU A 95 -14.32 -8.16 9.23
N SER A 96 -14.23 -8.99 10.27
CA SER A 96 -14.52 -8.58 11.66
C SER A 96 -13.40 -7.76 12.30
N LEU A 97 -12.19 -7.75 11.73
CA LEU A 97 -11.10 -6.94 12.23
C LEU A 97 -11.27 -5.46 11.80
N PRO A 98 -11.01 -4.50 12.68
CA PRO A 98 -11.11 -3.07 12.40
C PRO A 98 -9.88 -2.57 11.62
N VAL A 99 -9.58 -3.18 10.47
CA VAL A 99 -8.40 -2.85 9.66
C VAL A 99 -8.51 -1.49 8.96
N ASN A 100 -9.72 -0.97 8.80
CA ASN A 100 -10.02 0.33 8.23
C ASN A 100 -11.44 0.79 8.62
N MET A 101 -11.79 2.02 8.26
CA MET A 101 -13.10 2.63 8.52
C MET A 101 -14.11 2.43 7.37
N ARG A 102 -13.88 1.49 6.44
CA ARG A 102 -14.81 1.26 5.32
C ARG A 102 -16.02 0.44 5.79
N PRO A 103 -17.22 0.72 5.28
CA PRO A 103 -18.39 -0.10 5.57
C PRO A 103 -18.15 -1.55 5.11
N ARG A 104 -18.66 -2.50 5.89
CA ARG A 104 -18.61 -3.93 5.59
C ARG A 104 -19.91 -4.36 4.93
N HIS A 105 -19.83 -5.16 3.88
CA HIS A 105 -20.98 -5.67 3.16
C HIS A 105 -21.14 -7.18 3.38
N ALA A 106 -22.39 -7.64 3.50
CA ALA A 106 -22.69 -9.05 3.77
C ALA A 106 -22.15 -10.00 2.69
N ASN A 107 -22.09 -9.56 1.43
CA ASN A 107 -21.56 -10.35 0.33
C ASN A 107 -20.02 -10.42 0.30
N ALA A 108 -19.29 -9.65 1.12
CA ALA A 108 -17.83 -9.64 1.15
C ALA A 108 -17.22 -10.97 1.60
N THR A 109 -17.97 -11.80 2.35
CA THR A 109 -17.49 -13.14 2.73
C THR A 109 -17.41 -14.12 1.55
N ILE A 110 -18.13 -13.85 0.46
CA ILE A 110 -18.25 -14.75 -0.70
C ILE A 110 -17.64 -14.10 -1.96
N SER A 111 -17.72 -12.78 -2.08
CA SER A 111 -17.20 -12.02 -3.21
C SER A 111 -15.81 -11.47 -2.90
N LEU A 112 -14.77 -12.02 -3.55
CA LEU A 112 -13.40 -11.48 -3.45
C LEU A 112 -13.32 -10.02 -3.91
N LYS A 113 -14.15 -9.63 -4.88
CA LYS A 113 -14.24 -8.24 -5.33
C LYS A 113 -14.66 -7.33 -4.17
N GLN A 114 -15.72 -7.70 -3.46
CA GLN A 114 -16.19 -6.90 -2.34
C GLN A 114 -15.25 -6.99 -1.14
N PHE A 115 -14.67 -8.17 -0.88
CA PHE A 115 -13.63 -8.34 0.12
C PHE A 115 -12.49 -7.35 -0.07
N CYS A 116 -11.90 -7.31 -1.28
CA CYS A 116 -10.87 -6.33 -1.65
C CYS A 116 -11.31 -4.90 -1.34
N VAL A 117 -12.50 -4.49 -1.79
CA VAL A 117 -13.01 -3.12 -1.57
C VAL A 117 -13.15 -2.82 -0.08
N ASP A 118 -13.73 -3.73 0.69
CA ASP A 118 -14.01 -3.52 2.09
C ASP A 118 -12.70 -3.50 2.89
N THR A 119 -11.80 -4.46 2.70
CA THR A 119 -10.62 -4.65 3.56
C THR A 119 -9.36 -3.96 3.08
N VAL A 120 -9.37 -3.21 1.97
CA VAL A 120 -8.17 -2.51 1.49
C VAL A 120 -7.60 -1.57 2.55
N VAL A 121 -6.31 -1.68 2.78
CA VAL A 121 -5.56 -0.82 3.69
C VAL A 121 -4.37 -0.20 2.99
N ILE A 122 -3.85 0.87 3.58
CA ILE A 122 -2.58 1.44 3.15
C ILE A 122 -1.44 0.50 3.55
N ILE A 123 -0.41 0.40 2.70
CA ILE A 123 0.85 -0.29 3.03
C ILE A 123 2.03 0.70 3.13
N TRP A 124 1.71 1.95 3.51
CA TRP A 124 2.66 3.06 3.71
C TRP A 124 3.61 3.38 2.54
N HIS A 125 3.26 2.94 1.31
CA HIS A 125 4.06 3.13 0.10
C HIS A 125 3.40 4.12 -0.89
N TYR A 126 2.72 5.14 -0.38
CA TYR A 126 2.20 6.24 -1.19
C TYR A 126 3.36 7.07 -1.75
N HIS A 127 3.14 7.68 -2.91
CA HIS A 127 4.14 8.38 -3.71
C HIS A 127 3.45 9.34 -4.67
N GLY A 128 4.23 10.18 -5.36
CA GLY A 128 3.70 11.21 -6.25
C GLY A 128 3.37 12.53 -5.54
N GLY A 129 2.81 13.48 -6.29
CA GLY A 129 2.53 14.84 -5.84
C GLY A 129 3.52 15.88 -6.39
N CYS A 130 4.79 15.52 -6.55
CA CYS A 130 5.85 16.39 -7.06
C CYS A 130 6.58 15.75 -8.27
N GLN A 131 5.80 15.22 -9.21
CA GLN A 131 6.32 14.35 -10.27
C GLN A 131 7.35 15.04 -11.19
N VAL A 132 8.38 14.29 -11.59
CA VAL A 132 9.34 14.70 -12.63
C VAL A 132 8.61 14.97 -13.95
N GLY A 133 8.93 16.08 -14.61
CA GLY A 133 8.29 16.55 -15.83
C GLY A 133 6.95 17.25 -15.63
N LYS A 134 6.49 17.39 -14.37
CA LYS A 134 5.30 18.19 -14.01
C LYS A 134 5.62 19.30 -13.02
N VAL A 135 6.28 18.97 -11.91
CA VAL A 135 6.63 19.92 -10.83
C VAL A 135 8.13 20.14 -10.75
N VAL A 136 8.92 19.08 -10.94
CA VAL A 136 10.38 19.16 -11.00
C VAL A 136 10.91 18.74 -12.37
N ASP A 137 12.07 19.27 -12.76
CA ASP A 137 12.77 18.88 -13.99
C ASP A 137 13.55 17.55 -13.82
N ARG A 138 14.31 17.16 -14.86
CA ARG A 138 15.11 15.93 -14.85
C ARG A 138 16.30 15.96 -13.88
N ASP A 139 16.66 17.15 -13.39
CA ASP A 139 17.66 17.37 -12.36
C ASP A 139 17.01 17.57 -10.97
N TYR A 140 15.70 17.29 -10.86
CA TYR A 140 14.89 17.40 -9.66
C TYR A 140 14.77 18.84 -9.13
N LYS A 141 15.03 19.85 -9.97
CA LYS A 141 14.83 21.26 -9.65
C LYS A 141 13.37 21.63 -9.82
N VAL A 142 12.83 22.41 -8.90
CA VAL A 142 11.45 22.91 -9.01
C VAL A 142 11.35 23.85 -10.21
N VAL A 143 10.40 23.59 -11.10
CA VAL A 143 10.26 24.35 -12.34
C VAL A 143 9.89 25.81 -12.00
N GLY A 144 10.67 26.75 -12.54
CA GLY A 144 10.46 28.19 -12.32
C GLY A 144 10.96 28.72 -10.98
N VAL A 145 11.65 27.90 -10.18
CA VAL A 145 12.22 28.31 -8.89
C VAL A 145 13.70 27.95 -8.83
N ASP A 146 14.53 28.96 -8.60
CA ASP A 146 15.97 28.76 -8.45
C ASP A 146 16.34 28.17 -7.09
N ALA A 147 17.46 27.46 -7.05
CA ALA A 147 18.07 26.91 -5.83
C ALA A 147 17.18 25.95 -4.99
N VAL A 148 16.05 25.48 -5.51
CA VAL A 148 15.15 24.52 -4.82
C VAL A 148 15.05 23.21 -5.59
N ARG A 149 15.15 22.09 -4.86
CA ARG A 149 14.96 20.72 -5.38
C ARG A 149 14.07 19.91 -4.44
N VAL A 150 13.39 18.90 -4.98
CA VAL A 150 12.63 17.90 -4.20
C VAL A 150 13.16 16.51 -4.54
N ILE A 151 13.61 15.76 -3.54
CA ILE A 151 14.27 14.45 -3.74
C ILE A 151 13.72 13.47 -2.70
N ASP A 152 12.53 12.93 -2.95
CA ASP A 152 11.87 11.92 -2.11
C ASP A 152 10.85 11.11 -2.95
N GLY A 153 10.01 10.30 -2.29
CA GLY A 153 9.00 9.49 -2.99
C GLY A 153 7.92 10.27 -3.73
N SER A 154 7.77 11.58 -3.49
CA SER A 154 6.78 12.42 -4.16
C SER A 154 7.08 12.62 -5.65
N THR A 155 8.31 12.36 -6.09
CA THR A 155 8.73 12.53 -7.48
C THR A 155 8.49 11.29 -8.34
N PHE A 156 8.10 10.17 -7.73
CA PHE A 156 7.86 8.92 -8.45
C PHE A 156 6.56 8.95 -9.26
N LEU A 157 6.60 8.35 -10.46
CA LEU A 157 5.42 8.08 -11.27
C LEU A 157 4.70 6.80 -10.84
N CYS A 158 5.44 5.83 -10.32
CA CYS A 158 4.92 4.58 -9.80
C CYS A 158 5.80 4.09 -8.64
N SER A 159 5.24 3.30 -7.73
CA SER A 159 5.99 2.72 -6.61
C SER A 159 7.09 1.77 -7.14
N PRO A 160 8.37 2.02 -6.83
CA PRO A 160 9.44 1.11 -7.22
C PRO A 160 9.41 -0.16 -6.35
N GLY A 161 9.42 -1.32 -6.99
CA GLY A 161 9.46 -2.63 -6.32
C GLY A 161 8.34 -2.89 -5.31
N THR A 162 8.54 -3.88 -4.44
CA THR A 162 7.60 -4.22 -3.36
C THR A 162 7.65 -3.19 -2.23
N ASN A 163 8.87 -2.86 -1.76
CA ASN A 163 9.11 -1.89 -0.69
C ASN A 163 10.06 -0.80 -1.20
N PRO A 164 9.64 0.48 -1.24
CA PRO A 164 10.39 1.54 -1.92
C PRO A 164 11.52 2.15 -1.09
N GLN A 165 11.65 1.79 0.20
CA GLN A 165 12.60 2.43 1.12
C GLN A 165 14.03 2.47 0.58
N ALA A 166 14.56 1.32 0.15
CA ALA A 166 15.92 1.25 -0.38
C ALA A 166 16.10 2.12 -1.64
N THR A 167 15.06 2.19 -2.49
CA THR A 167 15.07 3.06 -3.68
C THR A 167 15.07 4.54 -3.31
N VAL A 168 14.28 4.96 -2.30
CA VAL A 168 14.27 6.34 -1.82
C VAL A 168 15.61 6.73 -1.21
N MET A 169 16.21 5.85 -0.39
CA MET A 169 17.55 6.08 0.19
C MET A 169 18.62 6.21 -0.89
N MET A 170 18.58 5.33 -1.90
CA MET A 170 19.50 5.37 -3.04
C MET A 170 19.32 6.67 -3.85
N LEU A 171 18.09 7.09 -4.11
CA LEU A 171 17.79 8.35 -4.81
C LEU A 171 18.43 9.55 -4.10
N GLY A 172 18.28 9.62 -2.77
CA GLY A 172 18.88 10.67 -1.95
C GLY A 172 20.40 10.72 -2.12
N ARG A 173 21.08 9.57 -1.98
CA ARG A 173 22.54 9.48 -2.18
C ARG A 173 22.96 9.86 -3.61
N TYR A 174 22.28 9.31 -4.60
CA TYR A 174 22.58 9.53 -6.02
C TYR A 174 22.51 11.02 -6.39
N MET A 175 21.43 11.69 -6.00
CA MET A 175 21.26 13.11 -6.26
C MET A 175 22.20 13.98 -5.43
N GLY A 176 22.52 13.58 -4.20
CA GLY A 176 23.54 14.25 -3.38
C GLY A 176 24.92 14.26 -4.08
N GLU A 177 25.37 13.11 -4.59
CA GLU A 177 26.63 13.04 -5.34
C GLU A 177 26.59 13.84 -6.65
N LYS A 178 25.44 13.84 -7.34
CA LYS A 178 25.27 14.63 -8.57
C LYS A 178 25.39 16.13 -8.28
N ILE A 179 24.75 16.62 -7.20
CA ILE A 179 24.84 18.02 -6.78
C ILE A 179 26.29 18.39 -6.42
N LEU A 180 27.02 17.52 -5.72
CA LEU A 180 28.45 17.77 -5.42
C LEU A 180 29.29 17.87 -6.70
N ARG A 181 29.11 16.95 -7.65
CA ARG A 181 29.81 16.99 -8.95
C ARG A 181 29.49 18.26 -9.74
N GLU A 182 28.24 18.70 -9.74
CA GLU A 182 27.82 19.95 -10.39
C GLU A 182 28.56 21.16 -9.77
N ARG A 183 28.64 21.24 -8.43
CA ARG A 183 29.38 22.32 -7.73
C ARG A 183 30.87 22.35 -8.09
N TYR A 184 31.56 21.20 -8.03
CA TYR A 184 32.98 21.11 -8.40
C TYR A 184 33.28 21.42 -9.87
N SER A 185 32.30 21.25 -10.76
CA SER A 185 32.44 21.58 -12.17
C SER A 185 32.29 23.08 -12.44
N HIS A 186 31.54 23.78 -11.60
CA HIS A 186 31.38 25.24 -11.68
C HIS A 186 32.57 25.98 -11.08
N GLU A 187 33.18 25.48 -10.00
CA GLU A 187 34.38 26.10 -9.39
C GLU A 187 35.64 26.01 -10.25
N ARG A 188 35.65 25.14 -11.27
CA ARG A 188 36.77 24.93 -12.19
C ARG A 188 36.66 25.74 -13.49
N LYS A 189 35.62 26.55 -13.63
CA LYS A 189 35.44 27.50 -14.74
C LYS A 189 35.62 28.92 -14.21
#